data_AF-A0A3S1XDK4-F1
#
_entry.id   AF-A0A3S1XDK4-F1
#
_cell.length_a   1.000
_cell.length_b   1.000
_cell.length_c   1.000
_cell.angle_alpha   90.00
_cell.angle_beta   90.00
_cell.angle_gamma   90.00
#
_symmetry.space_group_name_H-M   'P 1'
#
loop_
_entity.id
_entity.type
_entity.pdbx_description
1 polymer ?
#
loop_
_entity_poly.entity_id
_entity_poly.type
_entity_poly.pdbx_seq_one_letter_code
_entity_poly.pdbx_strand_id
1 'polypeptide(L)'
;AETVRATIGGGLIHTIGDRSTGIVAQSIGGGGGTGGGSAGLNLGLGIGIGGKGAGGGGGKTVDVINGAVVQTEGIQSHGIMAQSVGGGGGSGGFAVTVGGPSFSLGGNGSSGGGSQKVYVENTARITTDRDLSIGIFA
;
A
#
# COMPACT_ATOMS: atom_id res chain seq x y z
N ALA A 1 4.99 -16.73 2.45
CA ALA A 1 4.58 -15.33 2.20
C ALA A 1 4.68 -15.09 0.70
N GLU A 2 3.67 -14.50 0.09
CA GLU A 2 3.69 -14.15 -1.33
C GLU A 2 4.72 -13.04 -1.59
N THR A 3 5.33 -13.05 -2.77
CA THR A 3 6.36 -12.09 -3.20
C THR A 3 5.96 -11.52 -4.55
N VAL A 4 6.06 -10.21 -4.72
CA VAL A 4 5.99 -9.59 -6.05
C VAL A 4 7.35 -9.77 -6.69
N ARG A 5 7.44 -10.63 -7.72
CA ARG A 5 8.69 -10.90 -8.43
C ARG A 5 8.63 -10.39 -9.86
N ALA A 6 9.63 -9.62 -10.26
CA ALA A 6 9.87 -9.23 -11.65
C ALA A 6 11.23 -9.77 -12.09
N THR A 7 11.27 -10.56 -13.16
CA THR A 7 12.51 -11.11 -13.71
C THR A 7 12.60 -10.79 -15.19
N ILE A 8 13.59 -9.97 -15.55
CA ILE A 8 13.86 -9.54 -16.93
C ILE A 8 15.21 -10.12 -17.32
N GLY A 9 15.23 -11.13 -18.19
CA GLY A 9 16.46 -11.89 -18.50
C GLY A 9 17.47 -11.17 -19.40
N GLY A 10 17.07 -10.12 -20.11
CA GLY A 10 17.91 -9.42 -21.09
C GLY A 10 17.09 -8.57 -22.07
N GLY A 11 17.79 -7.84 -22.95
CA GLY A 11 17.17 -6.97 -23.97
C GLY A 11 17.33 -5.48 -23.67
N LEU A 12 16.50 -4.66 -24.32
CA LEU A 12 16.43 -3.21 -24.13
C LEU A 12 15.00 -2.82 -23.69
N ILE A 13 14.90 -2.13 -22.56
CA ILE A 13 13.70 -1.41 -22.13
C ILE A 13 13.98 0.07 -22.36
N HIS A 14 13.26 0.69 -23.29
CA HIS A 14 13.45 2.09 -23.67
C HIS A 14 12.16 2.89 -23.51
N THR A 15 12.19 3.93 -22.68
CA THR A 15 11.07 4.86 -22.50
C THR A 15 11.50 6.29 -22.84
N ILE A 16 10.66 7.03 -23.55
CA ILE A 16 11.02 8.35 -24.11
C ILE A 16 10.23 9.48 -23.42
N GLY A 17 8.98 9.22 -23.03
CA GLY A 17 8.10 10.23 -22.44
C GLY A 17 8.51 10.64 -21.02
N ASP A 18 8.05 11.82 -20.60
CA ASP A 18 8.14 12.28 -19.22
C ASP A 18 7.36 11.34 -18.29
N ARG A 19 7.87 11.14 -17.07
CA ARG A 19 7.28 10.26 -16.05
C ARG A 19 7.09 8.82 -16.51
N SER A 20 7.95 8.36 -17.42
CA SER A 20 7.87 7.04 -18.03
C SER A 20 8.94 6.13 -17.43
N THR A 21 8.63 5.56 -16.26
CA THR A 21 9.51 4.62 -15.57
C THR A 21 9.71 3.33 -16.37
N GLY A 22 10.93 2.81 -16.42
CA GLY A 22 11.26 1.58 -17.16
C GLY A 22 10.64 0.32 -16.54
N ILE A 23 10.94 0.05 -15.26
CA ILE A 23 10.43 -1.11 -14.52
C ILE A 23 9.75 -0.62 -13.25
N VAL A 24 8.50 -1.05 -13.03
CA VAL A 24 7.77 -0.83 -11.78
C VAL A 24 7.40 -2.16 -11.16
N ALA A 25 7.78 -2.38 -9.90
CA ALA A 25 7.39 -3.55 -9.11
C ALA A 25 6.91 -3.09 -7.73
N GLN A 26 5.62 -3.19 -7.47
CA GLN A 26 5.04 -2.69 -6.22
C GLN A 26 4.17 -3.74 -5.56
N SER A 27 4.32 -3.85 -4.25
CA SER A 27 3.34 -4.51 -3.41
C SER A 27 2.68 -3.50 -2.50
N ILE A 28 1.35 -3.43 -2.56
CA ILE A 28 0.54 -2.52 -1.75
C ILE A 28 -0.40 -3.36 -0.91
N GLY A 29 -0.25 -3.25 0.41
CA GLY A 29 -1.13 -3.91 1.36
C GLY A 29 -2.56 -3.36 1.31
N GLY A 30 -3.55 -4.24 1.44
CA GLY A 30 -4.95 -3.83 1.47
C GLY A 30 -5.27 -2.94 2.67
N GLY A 31 -6.20 -2.00 2.51
CA GLY A 31 -6.70 -1.19 3.62
C GLY A 31 -7.47 -2.03 4.65
N GLY A 32 -7.58 -1.50 5.87
CA GLY A 32 -8.40 -2.08 6.92
C GLY A 32 -9.91 -1.88 6.69
N GLY A 33 -10.72 -2.52 7.53
CA GLY A 33 -12.18 -2.46 7.49
C GLY A 33 -12.76 -1.54 8.54
N THR A 34 -13.95 -1.01 8.27
CA THR A 34 -14.72 -0.24 9.26
C THR A 34 -15.57 -1.19 10.11
N GLY A 35 -15.53 -1.02 11.43
CA GLY A 35 -16.38 -1.77 12.35
C GLY A 35 -17.85 -1.37 12.20
N GLY A 36 -18.77 -2.33 12.41
CA GLY A 36 -20.20 -2.05 12.30
C GLY A 36 -20.68 -0.98 13.30
N GLY A 37 -21.57 -0.08 12.87
CA GLY A 37 -22.20 0.88 13.78
C GLY A 37 -23.33 0.25 14.60
N SER A 38 -23.62 0.84 15.75
CA SER A 38 -24.82 0.52 16.55
C SER A 38 -25.70 1.76 16.69
N ALA A 39 -27.00 1.58 16.45
CA ALA A 39 -28.01 2.62 16.63
C ALA A 39 -29.26 2.00 17.26
N GLY A 40 -29.79 2.60 18.33
CA GLY A 40 -30.98 2.09 19.00
C GLY A 40 -31.78 3.15 19.74
N LEU A 41 -33.10 3.02 19.71
CA LEU A 41 -34.02 3.76 20.57
C LEU A 41 -34.34 2.90 21.80
N ASN A 42 -34.21 3.47 22.98
CA ASN A 42 -34.42 2.77 24.24
C ASN A 42 -35.48 3.49 25.10
N LEU A 43 -36.32 2.71 25.79
CA LEU A 43 -37.40 3.18 26.66
C LEU A 43 -37.15 2.84 28.15
N GLY A 44 -35.91 2.49 28.50
CA GLY A 44 -35.43 2.02 29.80
C GLY A 44 -33.92 2.25 29.94
N LEU A 45 -33.13 1.22 30.28
CA LEU A 45 -31.66 1.28 30.18
C LEU A 45 -31.20 0.83 28.79
N GLY A 46 -30.42 1.68 28.10
CA GLY A 46 -29.91 1.38 26.76
C GLY A 46 -28.39 1.33 26.70
N ILE A 47 -27.84 0.31 26.05
CA ILE A 47 -26.40 0.16 25.82
C ILE A 47 -26.16 -0.05 24.32
N GLY A 48 -25.42 0.87 23.71
CA GLY A 48 -24.96 0.77 22.32
C GLY A 48 -23.46 0.61 22.28
N ILE A 49 -22.97 -0.39 21.53
CA ILE A 49 -21.54 -0.66 21.38
C ILE A 49 -21.22 -0.78 19.90
N GLY A 50 -20.30 0.08 19.43
CA GLY A 50 -19.78 0.05 18.07
C GLY A 50 -18.81 -1.12 17.88
N GLY A 51 -18.84 -1.73 16.70
CA GLY A 51 -17.94 -2.82 16.33
C GLY A 51 -16.49 -2.34 16.15
N LYS A 52 -15.52 -3.22 16.40
CA LYS A 52 -14.10 -2.94 16.14
C LYS A 52 -13.83 -2.90 14.63
N GLY A 53 -12.97 -1.97 14.19
CA GLY A 53 -12.42 -1.98 12.83
C GLY A 53 -11.49 -3.17 12.58
N ALA A 54 -11.35 -3.58 11.32
CA ALA A 54 -10.39 -4.61 10.91
C ALA A 54 -9.05 -3.97 10.51
N GLY A 55 -7.93 -4.61 10.85
CA GLY A 55 -6.60 -4.10 10.50
C GLY A 55 -6.32 -4.14 9.00
N GLY A 56 -5.34 -3.35 8.56
CA GLY A 56 -4.86 -3.37 7.18
C GLY A 56 -3.98 -4.59 6.88
N GLY A 57 -3.97 -5.01 5.61
CA GLY A 57 -3.01 -5.97 5.10
C GLY A 57 -1.61 -5.36 5.00
N GLY A 58 -0.57 -6.15 5.26
CA GLY A 58 0.79 -5.72 4.95
C GLY A 58 1.03 -5.69 3.44
N GLY A 59 2.01 -4.90 3.02
CA GLY A 59 2.66 -5.09 1.72
C GLY A 59 3.29 -6.47 1.66
N LYS A 60 3.97 -6.83 0.57
CA LYS A 60 4.71 -8.09 0.42
C LYS A 60 6.15 -7.81 0.06
N THR A 61 7.00 -8.83 0.16
CA THR A 61 8.36 -8.74 -0.37
C THR A 61 8.31 -8.38 -1.86
N VAL A 62 9.19 -7.48 -2.27
CA VAL A 62 9.40 -7.15 -3.69
C VAL A 62 10.80 -7.63 -4.09
N ASP A 63 10.88 -8.35 -5.20
CA ASP A 63 12.09 -9.00 -5.70
C ASP A 63 12.23 -8.72 -7.20
N VAL A 64 13.13 -7.80 -7.57
CA VAL A 64 13.38 -7.42 -8.97
C VAL A 64 14.74 -7.94 -9.39
N ILE A 65 14.78 -8.70 -10.48
CA ILE A 65 16.01 -9.18 -11.11
C ILE A 65 16.02 -8.66 -12.54
N ASN A 66 16.95 -7.76 -12.85
CA ASN A 66 17.09 -7.14 -14.17
C ASN A 66 18.44 -7.48 -14.82
N GLY A 67 18.38 -8.16 -15.96
CA GLY A 67 19.48 -8.36 -16.90
C GLY A 67 19.34 -7.58 -18.21
N ALA A 68 18.29 -6.76 -18.37
CA ALA A 68 18.12 -5.91 -19.55
C ALA A 68 18.77 -4.53 -19.38
N VAL A 69 19.20 -3.93 -20.49
CA VAL A 69 19.54 -2.51 -20.52
C VAL A 69 18.25 -1.70 -20.34
N VAL A 70 18.24 -0.78 -19.38
CA VAL A 70 17.13 0.15 -19.16
C VAL A 70 17.57 1.55 -19.53
N GLN A 71 16.87 2.18 -20.47
CA GLN A 71 17.11 3.56 -20.88
C GLN A 71 15.82 4.37 -20.78
N THR A 72 15.90 5.52 -20.11
CA THR A 72 14.75 6.41 -19.91
C THR A 72 15.18 7.84 -20.23
N GLU A 73 14.40 8.54 -21.07
CA GLU A 73 14.80 9.86 -21.60
C GLU A 73 13.96 11.04 -21.09
N GLY A 74 12.82 10.78 -20.46
CA GLY A 74 11.92 11.83 -19.98
C GLY A 74 12.32 12.42 -18.62
N ILE A 75 11.75 13.58 -18.30
CA ILE A 75 11.85 14.19 -16.96
C ILE A 75 11.07 13.33 -15.96
N GLN A 76 11.60 13.12 -14.75
CA GLN A 76 10.98 12.26 -13.73
C GLN A 76 10.78 10.80 -14.20
N SER A 77 11.62 10.29 -15.09
CA SER A 77 11.51 8.93 -15.64
C SER A 77 12.54 8.02 -14.98
N HIS A 78 12.11 7.21 -14.01
CA HIS A 78 13.02 6.35 -13.25
C HIS A 78 13.39 5.08 -14.04
N GLY A 79 14.57 4.51 -13.78
CA GLY A 79 14.95 3.22 -14.36
C GLY A 79 14.13 2.08 -13.76
N ILE A 80 14.34 1.80 -12.48
CA ILE A 80 13.61 0.79 -11.71
C ILE A 80 13.00 1.46 -10.48
N MET A 81 11.70 1.26 -10.28
CA MET A 81 10.96 1.65 -9.08
C MET A 81 10.36 0.41 -8.43
N ALA A 82 10.93 0.01 -7.30
CA ALA A 82 10.52 -1.13 -6.50
C ALA A 82 10.04 -0.66 -5.12
N GLN A 83 8.84 -1.05 -4.67
CA GLN A 83 8.34 -0.62 -3.36
C GLN A 83 7.43 -1.64 -2.70
N SER A 84 7.64 -1.86 -1.40
CA SER A 84 6.67 -2.52 -0.53
C SER A 84 5.99 -1.49 0.36
N VAL A 85 4.68 -1.37 0.26
CA VAL A 85 3.87 -0.42 1.02
C VAL A 85 2.86 -1.20 1.87
N GLY A 86 2.87 -0.96 3.17
CA GLY A 86 1.86 -1.47 4.10
C GLY A 86 0.49 -0.82 3.91
N GLY A 87 -0.58 -1.56 4.11
CA GLY A 87 -1.95 -1.03 4.05
C GLY A 87 -2.34 -0.23 5.29
N GLY A 88 -3.24 0.74 5.13
CA GLY A 88 -3.78 1.54 6.25
C GLY A 88 -4.65 0.73 7.21
N GLY A 89 -4.81 1.20 8.45
CA GLY A 89 -5.63 0.56 9.48
C GLY A 89 -7.14 0.71 9.29
N GLY A 90 -7.91 0.13 10.21
CA GLY A 90 -9.38 0.17 10.20
C GLY A 90 -9.95 1.14 11.22
N SER A 91 -11.15 1.65 10.94
CA SER A 91 -11.89 2.52 11.85
C SER A 91 -12.88 1.74 12.70
N GLY A 92 -13.02 2.12 13.97
CA GLY A 92 -14.09 1.58 14.82
C GLY A 92 -15.46 2.10 14.39
N GLY A 93 -16.49 1.30 14.63
CA GLY A 93 -17.88 1.67 14.35
C GLY A 93 -18.43 2.66 15.37
N PHE A 94 -19.37 3.49 14.96
CA PHE A 94 -20.03 4.42 15.87
C PHE A 94 -21.01 3.69 16.81
N ALA A 95 -21.40 4.35 17.90
CA ALA A 95 -22.51 3.92 18.74
C ALA A 95 -23.39 5.11 19.10
N VAL A 96 -24.71 4.96 18.89
CA VAL A 96 -25.71 5.95 19.25
C VAL A 96 -26.90 5.26 19.91
N THR A 97 -27.18 5.62 21.16
CA THR A 97 -28.37 5.17 21.89
C THR A 97 -29.16 6.39 22.31
N VAL A 98 -30.46 6.43 21.99
CA VAL A 98 -31.33 7.58 22.28
C VAL A 98 -32.51 7.11 23.12
N GLY A 99 -32.92 7.90 24.11
CA GLY A 99 -34.06 7.62 25.00
C GLY A 99 -33.67 6.88 26.28
N GLY A 100 -34.35 7.22 27.38
CA GLY A 100 -34.00 6.75 28.72
C GLY A 100 -32.58 7.12 29.17
N PRO A 101 -32.11 6.62 30.32
CA PRO A 101 -30.68 6.57 30.63
C PRO A 101 -29.93 5.67 29.63
N SER A 102 -28.98 6.27 28.91
CA SER A 102 -28.25 5.62 27.81
C SER A 102 -26.74 5.66 28.01
N PHE A 103 -26.07 4.56 27.68
CA PHE A 103 -24.62 4.50 27.50
C PHE A 103 -24.28 4.12 26.06
N SER A 104 -23.34 4.84 25.46
CA SER A 104 -22.85 4.57 24.12
C SER A 104 -21.32 4.54 24.12
N LEU A 105 -20.76 3.46 23.60
CA LEU A 105 -19.32 3.28 23.45
C LEU A 105 -19.00 2.98 21.99
N GLY A 106 -18.25 3.88 21.35
CA GLY A 106 -17.73 3.63 20.00
C GLY A 106 -16.79 2.42 19.97
N GLY A 107 -16.68 1.81 18.79
CA GLY A 107 -15.72 0.77 18.52
C GLY A 107 -14.30 1.32 18.45
N ASN A 108 -13.33 0.46 18.73
CA ASN A 108 -11.92 0.78 18.55
C ASN A 108 -11.50 0.62 17.08
N GLY A 109 -10.57 1.46 16.63
CA GLY A 109 -9.85 1.23 15.37
C GLY A 109 -8.91 0.02 15.43
N SER A 110 -8.22 -0.23 14.32
CA SER A 110 -7.20 -1.25 14.20
C SER A 110 -5.98 -0.73 13.43
N SER A 111 -4.81 -1.33 13.67
CA SER A 111 -3.54 -0.94 13.05
C SER A 111 -3.53 -1.22 11.55
N GLY A 112 -2.67 -0.48 10.83
CA GLY A 112 -2.30 -0.84 9.47
C GLY A 112 -1.39 -2.07 9.42
N GLY A 113 -1.13 -2.55 8.20
CA GLY A 113 -0.13 -3.57 7.93
C GLY A 113 1.24 -2.95 7.65
N GLY A 114 2.32 -3.68 7.94
CA GLY A 114 3.69 -3.23 7.62
C GLY A 114 4.08 -3.46 6.16
N SER A 115 5.13 -2.77 5.70
CA SER A 115 5.88 -3.12 4.49
C SER A 115 6.81 -4.31 4.73
N GLN A 116 7.40 -4.83 3.66
CA GLN A 116 8.43 -5.88 3.72
C GLN A 116 9.66 -5.49 2.90
N LYS A 117 10.67 -6.38 2.92
CA LYS A 117 11.93 -6.16 2.21
C LYS A 117 11.70 -5.95 0.71
N VAL A 118 12.44 -5.00 0.16
CA VAL A 118 12.60 -4.80 -1.28
C VAL A 118 14.01 -5.24 -1.64
N TYR A 119 14.14 -6.08 -2.65
CA TYR A 119 15.42 -6.53 -3.23
C TYR A 119 15.42 -6.19 -4.71
N VAL A 120 16.51 -5.56 -5.16
CA VAL A 120 16.76 -5.26 -6.57
C VAL A 120 18.15 -5.76 -6.92
N GLU A 121 18.21 -6.70 -7.84
CA GLU A 121 19.42 -7.17 -8.48
C GLU A 121 19.44 -6.70 -9.92
N ASN A 122 20.49 -5.99 -10.30
CA ASN A 122 20.66 -5.45 -11.63
C ASN A 122 22.05 -5.80 -12.16
N THR A 123 22.09 -6.54 -13.27
CA THR A 123 23.34 -7.00 -13.91
C THR A 123 23.64 -6.30 -15.24
N ALA A 124 22.73 -5.44 -15.72
CA ALA A 124 22.88 -4.68 -16.96
C ALA A 124 22.83 -3.16 -16.73
N ARG A 125 23.10 -2.36 -17.78
CA ARG A 125 23.17 -0.89 -17.64
C ARG A 125 21.79 -0.27 -17.43
N ILE A 126 21.70 0.70 -16.51
CA ILE A 126 20.55 1.59 -16.37
C ILE A 126 21.00 3.02 -16.67
N THR A 127 20.29 3.72 -17.56
CA THR A 127 20.53 5.12 -17.90
C THR A 127 19.24 5.93 -17.78
N THR A 128 19.31 7.07 -17.09
CA THR A 128 18.22 8.04 -16.93
C THR A 128 18.73 9.41 -17.35
N ASP A 129 18.19 9.98 -18.43
CA ASP A 129 18.88 11.08 -19.14
C ASP A 129 18.47 12.50 -18.69
N ARG A 130 17.33 12.65 -18.00
CA ARG A 130 16.79 13.97 -17.61
C ARG A 130 16.51 14.12 -16.12
N ASP A 131 16.29 15.37 -15.71
CA ASP A 131 16.16 15.81 -14.33
C ASP A 131 15.13 15.01 -13.51
N LEU A 132 15.38 14.92 -12.19
CA LEU A 132 14.54 14.25 -11.19
C LEU A 132 14.32 12.75 -11.45
N SER A 133 15.10 12.16 -12.36
CA SER A 133 15.10 10.73 -12.64
C SER A 133 16.09 10.00 -11.72
N ILE A 134 15.77 8.76 -11.36
CA ILE A 134 16.55 7.93 -10.44
C ILE A 134 16.76 6.59 -11.13
N GLY A 135 18.00 6.10 -11.17
CA GLY A 135 18.32 4.81 -11.78
C GLY A 135 17.59 3.65 -11.09
N ILE A 136 17.75 3.52 -9.77
CA ILE A 136 17.04 2.54 -8.95
C ILE A 136 16.48 3.22 -7.71
N PHE A 137 15.17 3.10 -7.51
CA PHE A 137 14.47 3.47 -6.29
C PHE A 137 13.89 2.18 -5.67
N ALA A 138 14.35 1.81 -4.47
CA ALA A 138 14.01 0.53 -3.81
C ALA A 138 14.02 0.65 -2.28
#